data_AF-A0A0R3PXZ4-F1
#
_entry.id   AF-A0A0R3PXZ4-F1
#
_cell.length_a   1.000
_cell.length_b   1.000
_cell.length_c   1.000
_cell.angle_alpha   90.00
_cell.angle_beta   90.00
_cell.angle_gamma   90.00
#
_symmetry.space_group_name_H-M   'P 1'
#
loop_
_entity.id
_entity.type
_entity.pdbx_description
1 polymer ?
#
loop_
_entity_poly.entity_id
_entity_poly.type
_entity_poly.pdbx_seq_one_letter_code
_entity_poly.pdbx_strand_id
1 'polypeptide(L)'
;MNIDSFEQLTTRIGRLRLKKSASIPALTPLVVHVSISNYDEEEVEAFYMDLEKFYREDHTYPKVIIGDFDGKIAPRRTSDGHIGTQELEWNEQGERLSEFIMETKTIHGNSEFQKLHAQRWT
;
A
#
# COMPACT_ATOMS: atom_id res chain seq x y z
N MET A 1 -19.18 7.20 -7.22
CA MET A 1 -17.97 6.48 -7.71
C MET A 1 -18.40 5.04 -7.79
N ASN A 2 -18.27 4.40 -8.95
CA ASN A 2 -18.67 3.01 -9.14
C ASN A 2 -17.43 2.16 -9.45
N ILE A 3 -17.47 0.88 -9.10
CA ILE A 3 -16.49 -0.10 -9.56
C ILE A 3 -16.85 -0.40 -11.02
N ASP A 4 -15.91 -0.13 -11.93
CA ASP A 4 -16.03 -0.41 -13.35
C ASP A 4 -15.62 -1.85 -13.65
N SER A 5 -14.50 -2.29 -13.07
CA SER A 5 -14.03 -3.67 -13.15
C SER A 5 -13.15 -4.05 -11.95
N PHE A 6 -13.05 -5.34 -11.71
CA PHE A 6 -12.10 -5.97 -10.81
C PHE A 6 -11.32 -7.04 -11.57
N GLU A 7 -10.02 -7.09 -11.35
CA GLU A 7 -9.12 -8.07 -11.94
C GLU A 7 -8.22 -8.64 -10.85
N GLN A 8 -8.20 -9.96 -10.72
CA GLN A 8 -7.25 -10.64 -9.84
C GLN A 8 -5.95 -10.86 -10.60
N LEU A 9 -4.88 -10.18 -10.17
CA LEU A 9 -3.56 -10.21 -10.81
C LEU A 9 -2.74 -11.39 -10.30
N THR A 10 -2.81 -11.65 -9.00
CA THR A 10 -2.23 -12.83 -8.34
C THR A 10 -3.16 -13.31 -7.22
N THR A 11 -2.78 -14.36 -6.50
CA THR A 11 -3.53 -14.83 -5.33
C THR A 11 -3.70 -13.75 -4.26
N ARG A 12 -2.80 -12.76 -4.18
CA ARG A 12 -2.75 -11.73 -3.12
C ARG A 12 -3.02 -10.31 -3.60
N ILE A 13 -3.03 -10.08 -4.91
CA ILE A 13 -3.13 -8.74 -5.50
C ILE A 13 -4.35 -8.69 -6.43
N GLY A 14 -5.27 -7.79 -6.12
CA GLY A 14 -6.37 -7.42 -6.98
C GLY A 14 -6.26 -5.97 -7.44
N ARG A 15 -6.76 -5.68 -8.63
CA ARG A 15 -6.83 -4.34 -9.20
C ARG A 15 -8.28 -3.96 -9.42
N LEU A 16 -8.68 -2.82 -8.85
CA LEU A 16 -9.97 -2.21 -9.14
C LEU A 16 -9.77 -1.08 -10.14
N ARG A 17 -10.70 -0.97 -11.07
CA ARG A 17 -10.89 0.25 -11.86
C ARG A 17 -12.12 0.96 -11.33
N LEU A 18 -11.93 2.19 -10.86
CA LEU A 18 -13.04 3.00 -10.38
C LEU A 18 -13.40 4.05 -11.42
N LYS A 19 -14.66 4.08 -11.81
CA LYS A 19 -15.21 5.08 -12.72
C LYS A 19 -16.03 6.10 -11.93
N LYS A 20 -15.77 7.39 -12.17
CA LYS A 20 -16.55 8.49 -11.60
C LYS A 20 -16.97 9.44 -12.71
N SER A 21 -18.17 10.04 -12.59
CA SER A 21 -18.75 10.89 -13.62
C SER A 21 -17.88 12.12 -13.92
N ALA A 22 -17.54 12.26 -15.20
CA ALA A 22 -17.07 13.40 -16.00
C ALA A 22 -16.01 14.40 -15.48
N SER A 23 -15.72 14.51 -14.18
CA SER A 23 -14.95 15.65 -13.63
C SER A 23 -13.77 15.29 -12.72
N ILE A 24 -13.52 14.00 -12.44
CA ILE A 24 -12.42 13.56 -11.58
C ILE A 24 -11.59 12.52 -12.36
N PRO A 25 -10.24 12.60 -12.34
CA PRO A 25 -9.38 11.59 -12.96
C PRO A 25 -9.72 10.20 -12.43
N ALA A 26 -9.71 9.19 -13.30
CA ALA A 26 -9.89 7.82 -12.84
C ALA A 26 -8.75 7.45 -11.88
N LEU A 27 -9.09 6.68 -10.85
CA LEU A 27 -8.16 6.15 -9.86
C LEU A 27 -8.13 4.63 -10.03
N THR A 28 -6.95 4.04 -9.87
CA THR A 28 -6.76 2.59 -9.95
C THR A 28 -6.28 2.08 -8.58
N PRO A 29 -7.19 1.71 -7.67
CA PRO A 29 -6.81 1.06 -6.43
C PRO A 29 -6.23 -0.33 -6.69
N LEU A 30 -5.09 -0.61 -6.09
CA LEU A 30 -4.58 -1.96 -5.88
C LEU A 30 -5.01 -2.41 -4.49
N VAL A 31 -5.81 -3.47 -4.44
CA VAL A 31 -6.20 -4.11 -3.19
C VAL A 31 -5.25 -5.27 -2.95
N VAL A 32 -4.63 -5.23 -1.79
CA VAL A 32 -3.60 -6.17 -1.38
C VAL A 32 -4.09 -6.89 -0.13
N HIS A 33 -3.86 -8.19 -0.09
CA HIS A 33 -4.04 -8.98 1.11
C HIS A 33 -2.72 -9.68 1.45
N VAL A 34 -2.05 -9.22 2.51
CA VAL A 34 -0.94 -9.98 3.11
C VAL A 34 -1.54 -11.01 4.05
N SER A 35 -1.08 -12.24 3.91
CA SER A 35 -1.53 -13.33 4.76
C SER A 35 -0.60 -13.42 5.97
N ILE A 36 -1.17 -13.69 7.14
CA ILE A 36 -0.56 -13.34 8.44
C ILE A 36 0.06 -14.56 9.16
N SER A 37 0.10 -15.75 8.55
CA SER A 37 0.54 -16.96 9.26
C SER A 37 1.62 -17.76 8.51
N ASN A 38 2.84 -17.75 9.08
CA ASN A 38 3.98 -18.65 8.79
C ASN A 38 4.53 -18.63 7.35
N TYR A 39 4.94 -17.48 6.83
CA TYR A 39 5.49 -17.40 5.49
C TYR A 39 6.97 -17.78 5.38
N ASP A 40 7.27 -18.45 4.26
CA ASP A 40 8.61 -18.57 3.68
C ASP A 40 9.06 -17.21 3.13
N GLU A 41 10.34 -16.88 3.30
CA GLU A 41 10.90 -15.58 2.93
C GLU A 41 10.74 -15.30 1.42
N GLU A 42 10.82 -16.35 0.61
CA GLU A 42 10.62 -16.30 -0.84
C GLU A 42 9.21 -15.83 -1.22
N GLU A 43 8.18 -16.23 -0.47
CA GLU A 43 6.80 -15.83 -0.78
C GLU A 43 6.52 -14.36 -0.44
N VAL A 44 7.20 -13.83 0.58
CA VAL A 44 7.12 -12.41 0.94
C VAL A 44 7.85 -11.58 -0.11
N GLU A 45 9.04 -12.01 -0.52
CA GLU A 45 9.82 -11.34 -1.56
C GLU A 45 9.08 -11.33 -2.91
N ALA A 46 8.56 -12.48 -3.35
CA ALA A 46 7.77 -12.59 -4.58
C ALA A 46 6.53 -11.67 -4.54
N PHE A 47 5.88 -11.55 -3.38
CA PHE A 47 4.76 -10.64 -3.20
C PHE A 47 5.14 -9.16 -3.44
N TYR A 48 6.24 -8.68 -2.86
CA TYR A 48 6.71 -7.30 -3.08
C TYR A 48 7.18 -7.06 -4.52
N MET A 49 7.86 -8.04 -5.13
CA MET A 49 8.25 -7.98 -6.53
C MET A 49 7.05 -7.86 -7.47
N ASP A 50 6.02 -8.68 -7.26
CA ASP A 50 4.78 -8.62 -8.03
C ASP A 50 4.07 -7.28 -7.81
N LEU A 51 3.97 -6.82 -6.56
CA LEU A 51 3.32 -5.54 -6.23
C LEU A 51 4.03 -4.37 -6.92
N GLU A 52 5.35 -4.33 -6.90
CA GLU A 52 6.14 -3.30 -7.58
C GLU A 52 5.91 -3.34 -9.10
N LYS A 53 5.97 -4.53 -9.69
CA LYS A 53 5.70 -4.74 -11.12
C LYS A 53 4.32 -4.18 -11.50
N PHE A 54 3.27 -4.49 -10.74
CA PHE A 54 1.92 -3.99 -11.02
C PHE A 54 1.76 -2.50 -10.72
N TYR A 55 2.48 -1.96 -9.74
CA TYR A 55 2.55 -0.53 -9.50
C TYR A 55 3.21 0.21 -10.66
N ARG A 56 4.21 -0.38 -11.32
CA ARG A 56 4.88 0.24 -12.48
C ARG A 56 4.17 0.02 -13.82
N GLU A 57 3.37 -1.03 -13.98
CA GLU A 57 2.76 -1.41 -15.27
C GLU A 57 1.89 -0.33 -15.94
N ASP A 58 1.26 0.56 -15.17
CA ASP A 58 0.33 1.58 -15.67
C ASP A 58 0.69 2.94 -15.07
N HIS A 59 0.98 3.93 -15.91
CA HIS A 59 1.30 5.30 -15.51
C HIS A 59 0.19 6.30 -15.86
N THR A 60 -0.94 5.81 -16.39
CA THR A 60 -2.03 6.65 -16.92
C THR A 60 -2.83 7.30 -15.80
N TYR A 61 -2.98 6.61 -14.68
CA TYR A 61 -3.83 7.01 -13.56
C TYR A 61 -3.06 7.00 -12.23
N PRO A 62 -3.41 7.90 -11.30
CA PRO A 62 -2.95 7.79 -9.92
C PRO A 62 -3.33 6.43 -9.32
N LYS A 63 -2.35 5.78 -8.69
CA LYS A 63 -2.53 4.50 -8.02
C LYS A 63 -2.61 4.71 -6.52
N VAL A 64 -3.48 3.93 -5.88
CA VAL A 64 -3.59 3.87 -4.43
C VAL A 64 -3.48 2.42 -4.04
N ILE A 65 -2.62 2.09 -3.10
CA ILE A 65 -2.47 0.72 -2.58
C ILE A 65 -3.20 0.67 -1.24
N ILE A 66 -4.14 -0.26 -1.12
CA ILE A 66 -4.91 -0.48 0.10
C ILE A 66 -4.75 -1.94 0.47
N GLY A 67 -4.22 -2.19 1.65
CA GLY A 67 -4.06 -3.54 2.15
C GLY A 67 -3.54 -3.53 3.58
N ASP A 68 -3.73 -4.64 4.25
CA ASP A 68 -3.01 -4.92 5.48
C ASP A 68 -1.64 -5.52 5.11
N PHE A 69 -0.57 -4.88 5.57
CA PHE A 69 0.82 -5.29 5.33
C PHE A 69 1.47 -5.89 6.57
N ASP A 70 0.79 -5.84 7.74
CA ASP A 70 1.34 -6.19 9.06
C ASP A 70 2.72 -5.55 9.37
N GLY A 71 3.02 -4.44 8.68
CA GLY A 71 4.25 -3.68 8.81
C GLY A 71 4.06 -2.52 9.78
N LYS A 72 4.92 -2.42 10.79
CA LYS A 72 5.01 -1.27 11.68
C LYS A 72 6.15 -0.37 11.20
N ILE A 73 5.85 0.86 10.80
CA ILE A 73 6.82 1.81 10.26
C ILE A 73 6.90 3.04 11.17
N ALA A 74 7.87 3.02 12.07
CA ALA A 74 8.25 4.20 12.85
C ALA A 74 8.93 5.29 11.99
N PRO A 75 8.91 6.56 12.41
CA PRO A 75 9.60 7.65 11.73
C PRO A 75 11.10 7.41 11.71
N ARG A 76 11.70 7.42 10.52
CA ARG A 76 13.16 7.35 10.39
C ARG A 76 13.78 8.68 10.84
N ARG A 77 14.97 8.64 11.47
CA ARG A 77 15.69 9.84 11.94
C ARG A 77 16.04 10.84 10.83
N THR A 78 16.06 10.37 9.58
CA THR A 78 16.10 11.18 8.38
C THR A 78 14.66 11.28 7.86
N SER A 79 14.01 12.41 8.10
CA SER A 79 12.63 12.66 7.66
C SER A 79 12.59 12.85 6.14
N ASP A 80 12.60 11.77 5.39
CA ASP A 80 12.12 11.80 4.01
C ASP A 80 10.59 11.82 4.07
N GLY A 81 9.96 12.86 3.52
CA GLY A 81 8.53 13.19 3.67
C GLY A 81 7.53 12.18 3.07
N HIS A 82 7.93 10.92 2.89
CA HIS A 82 7.10 9.80 2.45
C HIS A 82 6.51 9.00 3.63
N ILE A 83 7.09 9.14 4.83
CA ILE A 83 6.68 8.44 6.06
C ILE A 83 6.51 9.48 7.20
N GLY A 84 5.30 9.62 7.72
CA GLY A 84 4.98 10.51 8.85
C GLY A 84 5.59 10.12 10.20
N THR A 85 5.38 10.98 11.21
CA THR A 85 6.19 11.04 12.45
C THR A 85 5.61 10.30 13.67
N GLN A 86 4.65 9.38 13.50
CA GLN A 86 3.77 8.97 14.62
C GLN A 86 3.87 7.53 15.16
N GLU A 87 4.57 6.59 14.50
CA GLU A 87 4.67 5.20 15.01
C GLU A 87 5.93 4.94 15.87
N LEU A 88 5.85 4.06 16.86
CA LEU A 88 6.90 3.88 17.88
C LEU A 88 7.77 2.62 17.69
N GLU A 89 7.34 1.65 16.89
CA GLU A 89 8.04 0.38 16.73
C GLU A 89 8.26 0.04 15.26
N TRP A 90 9.39 -0.60 14.99
CA TRP A 90 9.80 -1.09 13.68
C TRP A 90 9.80 -2.62 13.70
N ASN A 91 9.24 -3.28 12.68
CA ASN A 91 9.37 -4.72 12.47
C ASN A 91 9.95 -5.02 11.07
N GLU A 92 10.32 -6.27 10.82
CA GLU A 92 10.93 -6.71 9.55
C GLU A 92 10.02 -6.42 8.34
N GLN A 93 8.70 -6.61 8.50
CA GLN A 93 7.70 -6.29 7.50
C GLN A 93 7.63 -4.78 7.24
N GLY A 94 7.81 -3.96 8.28
CA GLY A 94 7.91 -2.50 8.19
C GLY A 94 9.14 -2.04 7.42
N GLU A 95 10.26 -2.77 7.51
CA GLU A 95 11.44 -2.49 6.70
C GLU A 95 11.17 -2.69 5.21
N ARG A 96 10.66 -3.86 4.84
CA ARG A 96 10.29 -4.19 3.45
C ARG A 96 9.24 -3.23 2.89
N LEU A 97 8.23 -2.88 3.69
CA LEU A 97 7.22 -1.90 3.31
C LEU A 97 7.82 -0.50 3.12
N SER A 98 8.78 -0.10 3.97
CA SER A 98 9.47 1.18 3.82
C SER A 98 10.31 1.26 2.56
N GLU A 99 11.02 0.18 2.19
CA GLU A 99 11.78 0.08 0.95
C GLU A 99 10.86 0.20 -0.27
N PHE A 100 9.74 -0.52 -0.24
CA PHE A 100 8.72 -0.43 -1.28
C PHE A 100 8.17 0.99 -1.44
N ILE A 101 7.86 1.68 -0.34
CA ILE A 101 7.36 3.07 -0.36
C ILE A 101 8.39 4.01 -0.98
N MET A 102 9.67 3.88 -0.60
CA MET A 102 10.76 4.68 -1.14
C MET A 102 10.96 4.43 -2.64
N GLU A 103 10.99 3.16 -3.06
CA GLU A 103 11.24 2.76 -4.44
C GLU A 103 10.10 3.22 -5.38
N THR A 104 8.86 3.11 -4.92
CA THR A 104 7.67 3.53 -5.66
C THR A 104 7.38 5.03 -5.56
N LYS A 105 8.11 5.76 -4.71
CA LYS A 105 7.90 7.17 -4.37
C LYS A 105 6.46 7.46 -3.97
N THR A 106 5.87 6.53 -3.22
CA THR A 106 4.50 6.64 -2.70
C THR A 106 4.51 7.33 -1.34
N ILE A 107 3.32 7.72 -0.87
CA ILE A 107 3.14 8.31 0.46
C ILE A 107 2.39 7.28 1.30
N HIS A 108 2.92 6.99 2.49
CA HIS A 108 2.26 6.11 3.44
C HIS A 108 1.13 6.86 4.16
N GLY A 109 -0.10 6.69 3.68
CA GLY A 109 -1.26 7.44 4.20
C GLY A 109 -1.46 7.30 5.71
N ASN A 110 -1.30 6.09 6.27
CA ASN A 110 -1.56 5.85 7.70
C ASN A 110 -0.64 6.65 8.63
N SER A 111 0.58 6.99 8.20
CA SER A 111 1.48 7.83 9.01
C SER A 111 1.23 9.32 8.85
N GLU A 112 0.49 9.73 7.82
CA GLU A 112 0.09 11.13 7.57
C GLU A 112 -1.21 11.52 8.29
N PHE A 113 -2.06 10.55 8.66
CA PHE A 113 -3.34 10.80 9.32
C PHE A 113 -3.27 10.55 10.83
N GLN A 114 -3.70 11.54 11.61
CA GLN A 114 -3.87 11.36 13.05
C GLN A 114 -5.06 10.45 13.33
N LYS A 115 -4.79 9.29 13.92
CA LYS A 115 -5.85 8.46 14.50
C LYS A 115 -6.43 9.18 15.71
N LEU A 116 -7.70 9.58 15.65
CA LEU A 116 -8.43 10.03 16.84
C LEU A 116 -8.51 8.86 17.82
N HIS A 117 -8.08 9.10 19.06
CA HIS A 117 -7.89 8.09 20.11
C HIS A 117 -9.15 7.24 20.42
N ALA A 118 -10.31 7.66 19.93
CA ALA A 118 -11.61 7.02 20.13
C ALA A 118 -12.08 6.09 18.99
N GLN A 119 -11.36 6.02 17.86
CA GLN A 119 -11.82 5.24 16.70
C GLN A 119 -10.86 4.10 16.35
N ARG A 120 -11.43 2.95 15.97
CA ARG A 120 -10.68 1.86 15.31
C ARG A 120 -10.66 2.15 13.82
N TRP A 121 -9.50 1.94 13.18
CA TRP A 121 -9.48 1.79 11.73
C TRP A 121 -10.20 0.45 11.46
N THR A 122 -11.38 0.52 10.87
CA THR A 122 -12.15 -0.63 10.39
C THR A 122 -11.73 -0.99 8.99
#